data_AF-A0A151EYF0-F1
#
_entry.id   AF-A0A151EYF0-F1
#
_cell.length_a   1.000
_cell.length_b   1.000
_cell.length_c   1.000
_cell.angle_alpha   90.00
_cell.angle_beta   90.00
_cell.angle_gamma   90.00
#
_symmetry.space_group_name_H-M   'P 1'
#
loop_
_entity.id
_entity.type
_entity.pdbx_description
1 polymer ?
#
loop_
_entity_poly.entity_id
_entity_poly.type
_entity_poly.pdbx_seq_one_letter_code
_entity_poly.pdbx_strand_id
1 'polypeptide(L)'
;MWVADHFCNYGQPTQPWLEGWTTLTGLASVTQTVRIGTLVTSISLRHPAMLARQALTIDHISHGRLDIGIGAGAPSSEGEIVYEMIGIEGWSGTERVAHFKEYVEIIDLLLREQVCTYSGRTTT
;
A
#
# COMPACT_ATOMS: atom_id res chain seq x y z
N MET A 1 2.40 15.86 2.14
CA MET A 1 2.65 15.16 3.42
C MET A 1 2.66 13.66 3.19
N TRP A 2 3.75 13.01 3.57
CA TRP A 2 4.00 11.61 3.26
C TRP A 2 3.84 10.81 4.56
N VAL A 3 3.03 9.75 4.54
CA VAL A 3 2.80 8.88 5.70
C VAL A 3 3.42 7.51 5.47
N ALA A 4 4.08 6.96 6.50
CA ALA A 4 4.62 5.62 6.44
C ALA A 4 3.52 4.59 6.69
N ASP A 5 3.47 3.58 5.82
CA ASP A 5 2.36 2.63 5.75
C ASP A 5 2.75 1.29 6.37
N HIS A 6 2.77 1.26 7.70
CA HIS A 6 3.02 0.06 8.50
C HIS A 6 1.76 -0.38 9.24
N PHE A 7 1.63 -1.68 9.46
CA PHE A 7 0.55 -2.25 10.27
C PHE A 7 0.70 -1.93 11.77
N CYS A 8 1.94 -1.89 12.26
CA CYS A 8 2.26 -1.46 13.62
C CYS A 8 3.54 -0.63 13.64
N ASN A 9 3.84 -0.02 14.79
CA ASN A 9 5.15 0.58 15.00
C ASN A 9 6.20 -0.54 15.12
N TYR A 10 6.95 -0.82 14.05
CA TYR A 10 7.91 -1.92 13.99
C TYR A 10 9.05 -1.79 15.03
N GLY A 11 9.40 -0.56 15.45
CA GLY A 11 10.41 -0.32 16.48
C GLY A 11 9.87 -0.42 17.90
N GLN A 12 8.56 -0.20 18.10
CA GLN A 12 7.87 -0.24 19.39
C GLN A 12 6.41 -0.73 19.23
N PRO A 13 6.15 -2.03 19.03
CA PRO A 13 4.83 -2.54 18.60
C PRO A 13 3.65 -2.23 19.52
N THR A 14 3.91 -1.90 20.78
CA THR A 14 2.90 -1.52 21.77
C THR A 14 2.50 -0.05 21.69
N GLN A 15 3.24 0.79 20.96
CA GLN A 15 2.91 2.20 20.77
C GLN A 15 1.89 2.39 19.65
N PRO A 16 0.97 3.37 19.78
CA PRO A 16 0.03 3.68 18.73
C PRO A 16 0.73 4.00 17.41
N TRP A 17 0.19 3.45 16.32
CA TRP A 17 0.55 3.81 14.96
C TRP A 17 -0.72 3.98 14.16
N LEU A 18 -0.84 5.09 13.42
CA LEU A 18 -2.01 5.33 12.58
C LEU A 18 -1.89 4.52 11.29
N GLU A 19 -3.00 3.95 10.85
CA GLU A 19 -3.05 3.26 9.56
C GLU A 19 -2.93 4.28 8.42
N GLY A 20 -2.05 4.00 7.45
CA GLY A 20 -1.60 4.99 6.47
C GLY A 20 -2.71 5.52 5.57
N TRP A 21 -3.55 4.65 5.00
CA TRP A 21 -4.53 5.05 3.97
C TRP A 21 -5.75 5.77 4.53
N THR A 22 -6.23 5.37 5.71
CA THR A 22 -7.28 6.07 6.45
C THR A 22 -6.78 7.43 6.94
N THR A 23 -5.52 7.52 7.38
CA THR A 23 -4.87 8.81 7.70
C THR A 23 -4.84 9.72 6.47
N LEU A 24 -4.44 9.19 5.30
CA LEU A 24 -4.45 9.96 4.05
C LEU A 24 -5.85 10.43 3.67
N THR A 25 -6.89 9.63 3.90
CA THR A 25 -8.29 10.03 3.67
C THR A 25 -8.69 11.22 4.53
N GLY A 26 -8.31 11.20 5.82
CA GLY A 26 -8.51 12.34 6.72
C GLY A 26 -7.76 13.58 6.25
N LEU A 27 -6.48 13.44 5.91
CA LEU A 27 -5.65 14.54 5.39
C LEU A 27 -6.20 15.10 4.07
N ALA A 28 -6.67 14.25 3.17
CA ALA A 28 -7.30 14.66 1.91
C ALA A 28 -8.49 15.59 2.16
N SER A 29 -9.30 15.28 3.18
CA SER A 29 -10.54 16.00 3.50
C SER A 29 -10.31 17.36 4.16
N VAL A 30 -9.20 17.54 4.88
CA VAL A 30 -8.93 18.77 5.67
C VAL A 30 -7.88 19.69 5.03
N THR A 31 -7.22 19.24 3.96
CA THR A 31 -6.22 20.04 3.23
C THR A 31 -6.69 20.37 1.83
N GLN A 32 -6.19 21.47 1.27
CA GLN A 32 -6.67 21.98 -0.03
C GLN A 32 -5.61 22.00 -1.13
N THR A 33 -4.33 22.18 -0.77
CA THR A 33 -3.27 22.45 -1.76
C THR A 33 -2.10 21.48 -1.69
N VAL A 34 -1.73 21.03 -0.49
CA VAL A 34 -0.58 20.13 -0.31
C VAL A 34 -0.86 18.78 -0.94
N ARG A 35 0.11 18.21 -1.67
CA ARG A 35 0.04 16.81 -2.08
C ARG A 35 0.09 15.90 -0.85
N ILE A 36 -0.42 14.69 -0.97
CA ILE A 36 -0.39 13.67 0.08
C ILE A 36 0.01 12.33 -0.53
N GLY A 37 0.66 11.46 0.24
CA GLY A 37 1.06 10.17 -0.30
C GLY A 37 1.68 9.22 0.72
N THR A 38 2.04 8.03 0.27
CA THR A 38 2.63 6.98 1.10
C THR A 38 4.15 6.93 0.96
N LEU A 39 4.85 6.55 2.04
CA LEU A 39 6.30 6.36 2.10
C LEU A 39 6.66 5.07 2.86
N VAL A 40 6.58 3.90 2.25
CA VAL A 40 5.85 3.55 1.02
C VAL A 40 4.82 2.49 1.38
N THR A 41 3.80 2.28 0.55
CA THR A 41 2.86 1.18 0.72
C THR A 41 3.55 -0.15 0.54
N SER A 42 3.47 -1.00 1.57
CA SER A 42 3.92 -2.38 1.47
C SER A 42 2.89 -3.23 0.72
N ILE A 43 3.33 -3.88 -0.36
CA ILE A 43 2.50 -4.75 -1.19
C ILE A 43 1.98 -6.00 -0.45
N SER A 44 2.55 -6.34 0.70
CA SER A 44 2.12 -7.49 1.52
C SER A 44 0.88 -7.21 2.38
N LEU A 45 0.47 -5.93 2.53
CA LEU A 45 -0.61 -5.57 3.46
C LEU A 45 -1.99 -5.53 2.81
N ARG A 46 -2.07 -5.37 1.48
CA ARG A 46 -3.34 -5.16 0.77
C ARG A 46 -3.30 -5.78 -0.60
N HIS A 47 -4.40 -6.41 -1.00
CA HIS A 47 -4.60 -6.86 -2.36
C HIS A 47 -4.52 -5.68 -3.35
N PRO A 48 -3.81 -5.79 -4.49
CA PRO A 48 -3.61 -4.66 -5.41
C PRO A 48 -4.93 -4.07 -5.92
N ALA A 49 -5.93 -4.92 -6.22
CA ALA A 49 -7.24 -4.43 -6.63
C ALA A 49 -7.91 -3.52 -5.57
N MET A 50 -7.77 -3.85 -4.28
CA MET A 50 -8.30 -3.01 -3.21
C MET A 50 -7.52 -1.71 -3.07
N LEU A 51 -6.18 -1.77 -3.21
CA LEU A 51 -5.35 -0.57 -3.18
C LEU A 51 -5.71 0.40 -4.32
N ALA A 52 -5.90 -0.09 -5.54
CA ALA A 52 -6.34 0.74 -6.66
C ALA A 52 -7.66 1.47 -6.37
N ARG A 53 -8.64 0.77 -5.77
CA ARG A 53 -9.93 1.37 -5.37
C ARG A 53 -9.77 2.40 -4.25
N GLN A 54 -8.92 2.13 -3.27
CA GLN A 54 -8.60 3.09 -2.20
C GLN A 54 -7.94 4.34 -2.79
N ALA A 55 -6.97 4.17 -3.69
CA ALA A 55 -6.28 5.25 -4.38
C ALA A 55 -7.24 6.14 -5.18
N LEU A 56 -8.09 5.56 -6.03
CA LEU A 56 -9.09 6.33 -6.79
C LEU A 56 -10.04 7.11 -5.87
N THR A 57 -10.43 6.51 -4.74
CA THR A 57 -11.32 7.17 -3.78
C THR A 57 -10.64 8.39 -3.14
N ILE A 58 -9.41 8.23 -2.66
CA ILE A 58 -8.65 9.32 -2.03
C ILE A 58 -8.25 10.37 -3.07
N ASP A 59 -7.93 9.97 -4.29
CA ASP A 59 -7.62 10.90 -5.37
C ASP A 59 -8.80 11.83 -5.65
N HIS A 60 -10.02 11.30 -5.74
CA HIS A 60 -11.24 12.10 -5.87
C HIS A 60 -11.50 13.00 -4.66
N ILE A 61 -11.38 12.49 -3.43
CA ILE A 61 -11.56 13.30 -2.20
C ILE A 61 -10.52 14.43 -2.16
N SER A 62 -9.30 14.15 -2.60
CA SER A 62 -8.19 15.09 -2.56
C SER A 62 -8.15 16.03 -3.77
N HIS A 63 -8.99 15.82 -4.79
CA HIS A 63 -8.94 16.53 -6.07
C HIS A 63 -7.59 16.38 -6.80
N GLY A 64 -7.11 15.14 -6.98
CA GLY A 64 -5.89 14.87 -7.79
C GLY A 64 -4.57 15.07 -7.06
N ARG A 65 -4.59 15.11 -5.72
CA ARG A 65 -3.42 15.44 -4.88
C ARG A 65 -2.72 14.20 -4.30
N LEU A 66 -3.15 13.00 -4.65
CA LEU A 66 -2.57 11.76 -4.17
C LEU A 66 -1.33 11.36 -4.99
N ASP A 67 -0.26 10.97 -4.28
CA ASP A 67 0.88 10.23 -4.81
C ASP A 67 0.94 8.84 -4.16
N ILE A 68 1.09 7.79 -4.96
CA ILE A 68 1.15 6.41 -4.47
C ILE A 68 2.61 5.94 -4.46
N GLY A 69 3.24 5.93 -3.29
CA GLY A 69 4.52 5.26 -3.10
C GLY A 69 4.29 3.77 -2.88
N ILE A 70 4.92 2.90 -3.67
CA ILE A 70 4.79 1.43 -3.53
C ILE A 70 6.18 0.86 -3.28
N GLY A 71 6.29 -0.05 -2.31
CA GLY A 71 7.51 -0.79 -2.00
C GLY A 71 7.26 -2.30 -1.95
N ALA A 72 8.30 -3.07 -2.23
CA ALA A 72 8.24 -4.53 -2.30
C ALA A 72 8.02 -5.24 -0.94
N GLY A 73 7.84 -4.48 0.15
CA GLY A 73 7.74 -5.00 1.51
C GLY A 73 9.11 -5.28 2.15
N ALA A 74 9.08 -5.57 3.46
CA ALA A 74 10.27 -5.88 4.23
C ALA A 74 10.72 -7.34 4.00
N PRO A 75 12.02 -7.65 4.11
CA PRO A 75 12.47 -9.04 4.16
C PRO A 75 12.03 -9.70 5.45
N SER A 76 11.64 -10.98 5.38
CA SER A 76 11.30 -11.79 6.56
C SER A 76 12.35 -11.79 7.67
N SER A 77 13.61 -11.50 7.35
CA SER A 77 14.74 -11.42 8.30
C SER A 77 14.92 -10.06 8.98
N GLU A 78 14.38 -8.97 8.42
CA GLU A 78 14.57 -7.59 8.91
C GLU A 78 13.25 -6.90 9.30
N GLY A 79 12.13 -7.43 8.83
CA GLY A 79 10.77 -7.15 9.28
C GLY A 79 10.01 -8.48 9.26
N GLU A 80 9.07 -8.74 10.13
CA GLU A 80 8.15 -7.77 10.66
C GLU A 80 7.30 -8.61 11.62
N ILE A 81 7.26 -8.27 12.92
CA ILE A 81 6.21 -8.82 13.80
C ILE A 81 4.84 -8.72 13.11
N VAL A 82 4.66 -7.76 12.20
CA VAL A 82 3.52 -7.66 11.29
C VAL A 82 3.21 -8.95 10.54
N TYR A 83 4.17 -9.65 9.93
CA TYR A 83 3.91 -10.91 9.22
C TYR A 83 3.35 -11.98 10.16
N GLU A 84 3.92 -12.10 11.36
CA GLU A 84 3.38 -12.97 12.42
C GLU A 84 2.00 -12.50 12.91
N MET A 85 1.82 -11.19 13.09
CA MET A 85 0.57 -10.57 13.57
C MET A 85 -0.59 -10.73 12.58
N ILE A 86 -0.31 -10.71 11.28
CA ILE A 86 -1.33 -10.87 10.22
C ILE A 86 -1.35 -12.28 9.64
N GLY A 87 -0.50 -13.18 10.15
CA GLY A 87 -0.50 -14.61 9.81
C GLY A 87 -0.06 -14.92 8.39
N ILE A 88 0.89 -14.15 7.83
CA ILE A 88 1.46 -14.42 6.50
C ILE A 88 2.90 -14.91 6.58
N GLU A 89 3.25 -15.82 5.69
CA GLU A 89 4.64 -16.23 5.50
C GLU A 89 5.39 -15.14 4.73
N GLY A 90 6.57 -14.76 5.22
CA GLY A 90 7.37 -13.74 4.56
C GLY A 90 8.03 -14.27 3.28
N TRP A 91 8.15 -13.39 2.29
CA TRP A 91 8.73 -13.73 0.99
C TRP A 91 10.26 -13.58 0.94
N SER A 92 10.91 -14.47 0.20
CA SER A 92 12.31 -14.32 -0.21
C SER A 92 12.51 -13.05 -1.05
N GLY A 93 13.78 -12.61 -1.20
CA GLY A 93 14.09 -11.42 -2.01
C GLY A 93 13.59 -11.52 -3.47
N THR A 94 13.73 -12.68 -4.08
CA THR A 94 13.27 -12.93 -5.46
C THR A 94 11.74 -12.90 -5.57
N GLU A 95 11.05 -13.50 -4.59
CA GLU A 95 9.58 -13.46 -4.53
C GLU A 95 9.07 -12.03 -4.35
N ARG A 96 9.67 -11.23 -3.45
CA ARG A 96 9.30 -9.81 -3.28
C ARG A 96 9.39 -9.02 -4.58
N VAL A 97 10.45 -9.22 -5.37
CA VAL A 97 10.61 -8.54 -6.67
C VAL A 97 9.56 -9.01 -7.67
N ALA A 98 9.28 -10.32 -7.73
CA ALA A 98 8.27 -10.87 -8.62
C ALA A 98 6.86 -10.36 -8.27
N HIS A 99 6.49 -10.41 -6.98
CA HIS A 99 5.22 -9.87 -6.47
C HIS A 99 5.13 -8.37 -6.70
N PHE A 100 6.20 -7.60 -6.47
CA PHE A 100 6.21 -6.16 -6.73
C PHE A 100 5.93 -5.83 -8.20
N LYS A 101 6.57 -6.54 -9.13
CA LYS A 101 6.33 -6.38 -10.58
C LYS A 101 4.87 -6.62 -10.93
N GLU A 102 4.32 -7.76 -10.52
CA GLU A 102 2.92 -8.11 -10.77
C GLU A 102 1.95 -7.13 -10.10
N TYR A 103 2.25 -6.69 -8.88
CA TYR A 103 1.45 -5.71 -8.15
C TYR A 103 1.34 -4.39 -8.91
N VAL A 104 2.46 -3.85 -9.40
CA VAL A 104 2.49 -2.61 -10.17
C VAL A 104 1.74 -2.76 -11.50
N GLU A 105 1.88 -3.90 -12.18
CA GLU A 105 1.13 -4.20 -13.41
C GLU A 105 -0.38 -4.17 -13.17
N ILE A 106 -0.87 -4.78 -12.08
CA ILE A 106 -2.29 -4.79 -11.72
C ILE A 106 -2.78 -3.37 -11.38
N ILE A 107 -2.01 -2.61 -10.58
CA ILE A 107 -2.37 -1.23 -10.22
C ILE A 107 -2.45 -0.34 -11.46
N ASP A 108 -1.43 -0.35 -12.32
CA ASP A 108 -1.41 0.47 -13.54
C ASP A 108 -2.60 0.15 -14.45
N LEU A 109 -2.89 -1.15 -14.64
CA LEU A 109 -4.05 -1.59 -15.44
C LEU A 109 -5.37 -1.06 -14.86
N LEU A 110 -5.60 -1.27 -13.56
CA LEU A 110 -6.86 -0.88 -12.89
C LEU A 110 -7.06 0.63 -12.78
N LEU A 111 -5.99 1.42 -12.77
CA LEU A 111 -6.08 2.87 -12.74
C LEU A 111 -6.26 3.49 -14.13
N ARG A 112 -5.86 2.79 -15.20
CA ARG A 112 -5.98 3.27 -16.59
C ARG A 112 -7.28 2.85 -17.27
N GLU A 113 -7.70 1.61 -17.03
CA GLU A 113 -8.82 1.00 -17.76
C GLU A 113 -10.12 1.11 -16.96
N GLN A 114 -11.23 1.36 -17.66
CA GLN A 114 -12.56 1.36 -17.02
C GLN A 114 -13.04 -0.06 -16.68
N VAL A 115 -12.71 -1.04 -17.53
CA VAL A 115 -13.03 -2.45 -17.37
C VAL A 115 -11.84 -3.25 -17.90
N CYS A 116 -11.30 -4.16 -17.10
CA CYS A 116 -10.16 -4.98 -17.49
C CYS A 116 -10.26 -6.40 -16.92
N THR A 117 -9.43 -7.29 -17.45
CA THR A 117 -9.19 -8.62 -16.89
C THR A 117 -7.70 -8.78 -16.70
N TYR A 118 -7.29 -9.39 -15.59
CA TYR A 118 -5.89 -9.73 -15.33
C TYR A 118 -5.78 -11.22 -15.02
N SER A 119 -4.71 -11.85 -15.50
CA SER A 119 -4.42 -13.26 -15.22
C SER A 119 -2.95 -13.38 -14.85
N GLY A 120 -2.70 -13.64 -13.58
CA GLY A 120 -1.38 -13.76 -13.00
C GLY A 120 -1.39 -14.73 -11.82
N ARG A 121 -0.30 -14.72 -11.04
CA ARG A 121 -0.09 -15.65 -9.92
C ARG A 121 -0.58 -15.09 -8.60
N THR A 122 -0.68 -13.77 -8.47
CA THR A 122 -0.98 -13.13 -7.18
C THR A 122 -2.49 -13.11 -6.93
N THR A 123 -2.99 -14.16 -6.31
CA THR A 123 -4.16 -14.15 -5.43
C THR A 123 -3.63 -14.37 -4.01
N THR A 124 -3.98 -13.47 -3.10
CA THR A 124 -3.81 -13.66 -1.65
C THR A 124 -4.27 -15.04 -1.21
#